data_AF-A0A960SHX2-F1
#
_entry.id   AF-A0A960SHX2-F1
#
_cell.length_a   1.000
_cell.length_b   1.000
_cell.length_c   1.000
_cell.angle_alpha   90.00
_cell.angle_beta   90.00
_cell.angle_gamma   90.00
#
_symmetry.space_group_name_H-M   'P 1'
#
loop_
_entity.id
_entity.type
_entity.pdbx_description
1 polymer ?
#
loop_
_entity_poly.entity_id
_entity_poly.type
_entity_poly.pdbx_seq_one_letter_code
_entity_poly.pdbx_strand_id
1 'polypeptide(L)'
;LCEIGGTGKSCQTILGHDINNGHQVQHTVYKNRWQGSRLVKGGSWALLGTTMAPGFTWEDFTLGDRDELLNKFPQHRDIILNLTRKTDGLS
;
A
#
# COMPACT_ATOMS: atom_id res chain seq x y z
N LEU A 1 0.27 -4.45 5.04
CA LEU A 1 -0.16 -4.00 3.70
C LEU A 1 -1.40 -3.14 3.88
N CYS A 2 -1.40 -1.93 3.32
CA CYS A 2 -2.52 -1.00 3.38
C CYS A 2 -3.04 -0.77 1.96
N GLU A 3 -4.35 -0.80 1.77
CA GLU A 3 -5.01 -0.55 0.49
C GLU A 3 -6.05 0.55 0.61
N ILE A 4 -6.17 1.40 -0.41
CA ILE A 4 -7.26 2.37 -0.55
C ILE A 4 -7.92 2.14 -1.92
N GLY A 5 -9.19 1.74 -1.91
CA GLY A 5 -9.99 1.61 -3.14
C GLY A 5 -10.48 2.95 -3.66
N GLY A 6 -10.87 3.01 -4.94
CA GLY A 6 -11.33 4.24 -5.60
C GLY A 6 -12.53 4.94 -4.93
N THR A 7 -13.34 4.21 -4.15
CA THR A 7 -14.45 4.75 -3.34
C THR A 7 -14.02 5.33 -1.99
N GLY A 8 -12.72 5.29 -1.67
CA GLY A 8 -12.18 5.70 -0.38
C GLY A 8 -12.30 4.65 0.73
N LYS A 9 -12.86 3.45 0.46
CA LYS A 9 -12.79 2.33 1.42
C LYS A 9 -11.37 1.80 1.51
N SER A 10 -10.85 1.66 2.72
CA SER A 10 -9.52 1.10 2.98
C SER A 10 -9.58 -0.24 3.70
N CYS A 11 -8.51 -1.03 3.56
CA CYS A 11 -8.27 -2.21 4.38
C CYS A 11 -6.79 -2.34 4.71
N GLN A 12 -6.49 -3.03 5.81
CA GLN A 12 -5.14 -3.36 6.23
C GLN A 12 -5.03 -4.85 6.49
N THR A 13 -3.99 -5.46 5.93
CA THR A 13 -3.65 -6.87 6.10
C THR A 13 -2.27 -6.98 6.73
N ILE A 14 -2.16 -7.76 7.81
CA ILE A 14 -0.85 -8.14 8.35
C ILE A 14 -0.35 -9.34 7.56
N LEU A 15 0.75 -9.15 6.84
CA LEU A 15 1.44 -10.24 6.16
C LEU A 15 2.39 -10.91 7.15
N GLY A 16 2.17 -12.19 7.46
CA GLY A 16 2.91 -12.92 8.47
C GLY A 16 2.41 -14.36 8.64
N HIS A 17 3.14 -15.15 9.43
CA HIS A 17 2.89 -16.58 9.61
C HIS A 17 1.98 -16.93 10.80
N ASP A 18 1.58 -15.95 11.62
CA ASP A 18 0.71 -16.16 12.78
C ASP A 18 -0.77 -16.17 12.39
N ILE A 19 -1.16 -17.26 11.74
CA ILE A 19 -2.51 -17.46 11.19
C ILE A 19 -3.56 -17.45 12.30
N ASN A 20 -3.21 -17.93 13.50
CA ASN A 20 -4.11 -17.95 14.65
C ASN A 20 -4.49 -16.53 15.11
N ASN A 21 -3.65 -15.54 14.83
CA ASN A 21 -3.92 -14.12 15.08
C ASN A 21 -4.36 -13.35 13.82
N GLY A 22 -4.85 -14.05 12.79
CA GLY A 22 -5.41 -13.45 11.60
C GLY A 22 -4.39 -12.90 10.61
N HIS A 23 -3.10 -13.21 10.77
CA HIS A 23 -2.11 -12.88 9.75
C HIS A 23 -2.35 -13.70 8.49
N GLN A 24 -1.99 -13.12 7.35
CA GLN A 24 -2.06 -13.80 6.07
C GLN A 24 -0.66 -14.05 5.53
N VAL A 25 -0.37 -15.31 5.17
CA VAL A 25 0.90 -15.69 4.53
C VAL A 25 0.97 -15.22 3.07
N GLN A 26 -0.19 -15.02 2.44
CA GLN A 26 -0.35 -14.56 1.07
C GLN A 26 -1.57 -13.64 0.98
N HIS A 27 -1.53 -12.66 0.09
CA HIS A 27 -2.63 -11.72 -0.10
C HIS A 27 -2.69 -11.23 -1.54
N THR A 28 -3.91 -11.05 -2.06
CA THR A 28 -4.15 -10.51 -3.41
C THR A 28 -4.72 -9.11 -3.31
N VAL A 29 -3.97 -8.12 -3.81
CA VAL A 29 -4.49 -6.77 -4.02
C VAL A 29 -5.21 -6.74 -5.36
N TYR A 30 -6.47 -6.33 -5.35
CA TYR A 30 -7.25 -6.19 -6.59
C TYR A 30 -6.82 -4.94 -7.37
N LYS A 31 -7.00 -4.97 -8.69
CA LYS A 31 -6.73 -3.83 -9.58
C LYS A 31 -7.45 -2.55 -9.13
N ASN A 32 -6.93 -1.40 -9.54
CA ASN A 32 -7.48 -0.07 -9.27
C ASN A 32 -7.56 0.27 -7.77
N ARG A 33 -6.55 -0.18 -7.00
CA ARG A 33 -6.37 0.18 -5.59
C ARG A 33 -4.97 0.75 -5.40
N TRP A 34 -4.88 1.79 -4.58
CA TRP A 34 -3.59 2.21 -4.05
C TRP A 34 -3.13 1.18 -3.02
N GLN A 35 -1.87 0.78 -3.09
CA GLN A 35 -1.27 -0.12 -2.12
C GLN A 35 0.08 0.40 -1.62
N GLY A 36 0.35 0.15 -0.35
CA GLY A 36 1.64 0.44 0.27
C GLY A 36 1.86 -0.43 1.50
N SER A 37 3.11 -0.62 1.91
CA SER A 37 3.43 -1.47 3.06
C SER A 37 4.48 -0.83 3.96
N ARG A 38 4.40 -1.17 5.24
CA ARG A 38 5.36 -0.82 6.28
C ARG A 38 5.49 -1.99 7.25
N LEU A 39 6.59 -2.03 7.99
CA LEU A 39 6.75 -2.97 9.08
C LEU A 39 5.71 -2.71 10.19
N VAL A 40 5.29 -3.80 10.84
CA VAL A 40 4.56 -3.71 12.10
C VAL A 40 5.48 -3.16 13.19
N LYS A 41 4.90 -2.63 14.28
CA LYS A 41 5.69 -2.10 15.39
C LYS A 41 6.65 -3.18 15.92
N GLY A 42 7.92 -2.83 16.05
CA GLY A 42 8.97 -3.75 16.50
C GLY A 42 9.54 -4.67 15.42
N GLY A 43 9.05 -4.61 14.18
CA GLY A 43 9.65 -5.32 13.05
C GLY A 43 10.91 -4.63 12.56
N SER A 44 11.94 -5.42 12.22
CA SER A 44 13.24 -4.90 11.73
C SER A 44 13.36 -4.96 10.20
N TRP A 45 12.86 -6.04 9.59
CA TRP A 45 12.88 -6.23 8.14
C TRP A 45 11.73 -7.15 7.71
N ALA A 46 11.40 -7.13 6.42
CA ALA A 46 10.48 -8.06 5.78
C ALA A 46 10.94 -8.34 4.35
N LEU A 47 10.79 -9.59 3.90
CA LEU A 47 11.00 -10.00 2.52
C LEU A 47 9.68 -10.55 1.98
N LEU A 48 9.30 -10.08 0.79
CA LEU A 48 8.03 -10.41 0.16
C LEU A 48 8.30 -10.78 -1.31
N GLY A 49 7.65 -11.84 -1.78
CA GLY A 49 7.49 -12.09 -3.20
C GLY A 49 6.22 -11.41 -3.72
N THR A 50 6.28 -10.80 -4.89
CA THR A 50 5.10 -10.25 -5.57
C THR A 50 5.02 -10.83 -6.96
N THR A 51 3.85 -11.36 -7.32
CA THR A 51 3.56 -11.83 -8.68
C THR A 51 2.33 -11.08 -9.18
N MET A 52 2.33 -10.72 -10.46
CA MET A 52 1.23 -10.00 -11.10
C MET A 52 0.75 -10.75 -12.34
N ALA A 53 -0.56 -10.66 -12.61
CA ALA A 53 -1.19 -11.21 -13.80
C ALA A 53 -2.28 -10.24 -14.30
N PRO A 54 -2.19 -9.73 -15.55
CA PRO A 54 -1.08 -9.85 -16.50
C PRO A 54 0.27 -9.34 -15.97
N GLY A 55 1.36 -9.65 -16.69
CA GLY A 55 2.71 -9.23 -16.28
C GLY A 55 2.82 -7.71 -16.11
N PHE A 56 3.76 -7.27 -15.27
CA PHE A 56 4.00 -5.85 -15.01
C PHE A 56 4.38 -5.09 -16.29
N THR A 57 3.77 -3.93 -16.49
CA THR A 57 4.16 -2.93 -17.49
C THR A 57 4.28 -1.57 -16.81
N TRP A 58 5.07 -0.65 -17.38
CA TRP A 58 5.19 0.70 -16.83
C TRP A 58 3.92 1.52 -17.07
N GLU A 59 3.22 1.21 -18.15
CA GLU A 59 1.96 1.82 -18.55
C GLU A 59 0.83 1.53 -17.54
N ASP A 60 0.87 0.37 -16.87
CA ASP A 60 -0.07 -0.02 -15.83
C ASP A 60 0.35 0.43 -14.41
N PHE A 61 1.52 1.06 -14.28
CA PHE A 61 2.06 1.52 -13.00
C PHE A 61 1.82 3.01 -12.78
N THR A 62 1.37 3.36 -11.57
CA THR A 62 1.28 4.75 -11.13
C THR A 62 1.89 4.87 -9.74
N LEU A 63 2.89 5.73 -9.59
CA LEU A 63 3.43 6.07 -8.29
C LEU A 63 2.49 7.08 -7.61
N GLY A 64 2.13 6.82 -6.35
CA GLY A 64 1.22 7.70 -5.61
C GLY A 64 1.88 9.02 -5.23
N ASP A 65 1.35 10.14 -5.75
CA ASP A 65 1.71 11.47 -5.27
C ASP A 65 1.02 11.77 -3.94
N ARG A 66 1.79 12.31 -2.98
CA ARG A 66 1.29 12.56 -1.63
C ARG A 66 0.14 13.56 -1.63
N ASP A 67 0.30 14.68 -2.31
CA ASP A 67 -0.64 15.80 -2.21
C ASP A 67 -1.93 15.47 -2.95
N GLU A 68 -1.84 14.83 -4.12
CA GLU A 68 -3.00 14.28 -4.83
C GLU A 68 -3.78 13.27 -3.97
N LEU A 69 -3.07 12.33 -3.33
CA LEU A 69 -3.71 11.33 -2.48
C LEU A 69 -4.36 11.95 -1.24
N LEU A 70 -3.72 12.93 -0.60
CA LEU A 70 -4.28 13.65 0.55
C LEU A 70 -5.53 14.44 0.16
N ASN A 71 -5.54 15.05 -1.03
CA ASN A 71 -6.70 15.76 -1.55
C ASN A 71 -7.86 14.79 -1.86
N LYS A 72 -7.56 13.62 -2.42
CA LYS A 72 -8.57 12.63 -2.82
C LYS A 72 -9.11 11.81 -1.64
N PHE A 73 -8.27 11.52 -0.65
CA PHE A 73 -8.59 10.65 0.48
C PHE A 73 -8.16 11.27 1.83
N PRO A 74 -8.69 12.46 2.19
CA PRO A 74 -8.27 13.17 3.39
C PRO A 74 -8.47 12.37 4.68
N GLN A 75 -9.45 11.46 4.72
CA GLN A 75 -9.72 10.56 5.84
C GLN A 75 -8.60 9.54 6.10
N HIS A 76 -7.71 9.29 5.13
CA HIS A 76 -6.59 8.34 5.24
C HIS A 76 -5.23 9.04 5.40
N ARG A 77 -5.24 10.30 5.85
CA ARG A 77 -4.06 11.16 5.99
C ARG A 77 -2.85 10.45 6.60
N ASP A 78 -3.03 9.76 7.72
CA ASP A 78 -1.91 9.13 8.41
C ASP A 78 -1.30 7.99 7.60
N ILE A 79 -2.13 7.17 6.94
CA ILE A 79 -1.64 6.09 6.06
C ILE A 79 -0.83 6.69 4.91
N ILE A 80 -1.36 7.74 4.27
CA ILE A 80 -0.73 8.40 3.12
C ILE A 80 0.60 9.02 3.52
N LEU A 81 0.66 9.77 4.63
CA LEU A 81 1.88 10.41 5.09
C LEU A 81 2.98 9.42 5.47
N ASN A 82 2.62 8.26 6.02
CA ASN A 82 3.57 7.22 6.39
C ASN A 82 4.10 6.41 5.19
N LEU A 83 3.40 6.40 4.06
CA LEU A 83 3.70 5.53 2.92
C LEU A 83 4.08 6.29 1.63
N THR A 84 4.08 7.62 1.67
CA THR A 84 4.53 8.47 0.56
C THR A 84 5.71 9.32 1.02
N ARG A 85 6.43 9.95 0.09
CA ARG A 85 7.44 10.98 0.40
C ARG A 85 6.84 12.37 0.18
N LYS A 86 7.43 13.41 0.74
CA LYS A 86 7.15 14.76 0.25
C LYS A 86 7.73 14.86 -1.15
N THR A 87 6.97 15.41 -2.08
CA THR A 87 7.47 15.77 -3.39
C THR A 87 8.25 17.06 -3.19
N ASP A 88 9.52 16.96 -2.81
CA ASP A 88 10.39 18.13 -2.78
C ASP A 88 10.54 18.59 -4.23
N GLY A 89 10.15 19.85 -4.52
CA GLY A 89 10.03 20.41 -5.88
C GLY A 89 11.35 20.51 -6.65
N LEU A 90 11.94 19.37 -6.97
CA LEU A 90 13.00 19.24 -7.96
C LEU A 90 12.35 19.28 -9.34
N SER A 91 12.21 20.50 -9.85
CA SER A 91 12.23 20.78 -11.29
C SER A 91 13.57 20.38 -11.90
#